data_AF-A0A7J8Z064-F1
#
_entry.id   AF-A0A7J8Z064-F1
#
_cell.length_a   1.000
_cell.length_b   1.000
_cell.length_c   1.000
_cell.angle_alpha   90.00
_cell.angle_beta   90.00
_cell.angle_gamma   90.00
#
_symmetry.space_group_name_H-M   'P 1'
#
loop_
_entity.id
_entity.type
_entity.pdbx_description
1 polymer ?
#
loop_
_entity_poly.entity_id
_entity_poly.type
_entity_poly.pdbx_seq_one_letter_code
_entity_poly.pdbx_strand_id
1 'polypeptide(L)'
;MEKNVFMVFYSGERVKNKILKICDAFGANRYPFAEDCGKQALMISEVSGKISELKSTIDAGLLHRDHLLRTIGDQFEQWNLKVKKEKSIHHTLNILSLDVTKKCLVAEAWSPVFATKQIQDVLQRASVDSNSQVGAIFQVLHTRESPPTYFRTNKFTSAFQEIVDAYG
;
A
#
# COMPACT_ATOMS: atom_id res chain seq x y z
N MET A 1 -4.15 -13.50 -30.86
CA MET A 1 -5.37 -13.46 -31.69
C MET A 1 -5.01 -12.84 -33.02
N GLU A 2 -4.95 -13.66 -34.06
CA GLU A 2 -4.76 -13.15 -35.42
C GLU A 2 -6.05 -12.48 -35.88
N LYS A 3 -5.94 -11.26 -36.40
CA LYS A 3 -7.07 -10.54 -36.99
C LYS A 3 -6.94 -10.61 -38.49
N ASN A 4 -8.00 -11.04 -39.17
CA ASN A 4 -8.07 -11.07 -40.62
C ASN A 4 -8.67 -9.78 -41.16
N VAL A 5 -8.13 -9.29 -42.28
CA VAL A 5 -8.64 -8.12 -43.00
C VAL A 5 -9.41 -8.63 -44.21
N PHE A 6 -10.60 -8.07 -44.45
CA PHE A 6 -11.43 -8.41 -45.60
C PHE A 6 -12.01 -7.14 -46.24
N MET A 7 -12.35 -7.24 -47.52
CA MET A 7 -12.96 -6.15 -48.29
C MET A 7 -14.22 -6.69 -48.97
N VAL A 8 -15.31 -5.92 -48.92
CA VAL A 8 -16.60 -6.30 -49.51
C VAL A 8 -17.00 -5.27 -50.55
N PHE A 9 -17.06 -5.69 -51.81
CA PHE A 9 -17.62 -4.88 -52.89
C PHE A 9 -19.14 -5.10 -52.96
N TYR A 10 -19.89 -4.02 -53.08
CA TYR A 10 -21.35 -4.06 -53.19
C TYR A 10 -21.84 -2.96 -54.12
N SER A 11 -23.04 -3.14 -54.67
CA SER A 11 -23.75 -2.10 -55.42
C SER A 11 -25.14 -1.92 -54.82
N GLY A 12 -25.52 -0.67 -54.56
CA GLY A 12 -26.82 -0.31 -53.98
C GLY A 12 -26.83 -0.11 -52.46
N GLU A 13 -27.52 0.93 -52.03
CA GLU A 13 -27.52 1.42 -50.64
C GLU A 13 -28.22 0.47 -49.65
N ARG A 14 -29.24 -0.26 -50.09
CA ARG A 14 -29.92 -1.28 -49.27
C ARG A 14 -28.98 -2.42 -48.85
N VAL A 15 -28.04 -2.81 -49.72
CA VAL A 15 -27.08 -3.89 -49.46
C VAL A 15 -26.00 -3.40 -48.49
N LYS A 16 -25.52 -2.16 -48.68
CA LYS A 16 -24.60 -1.47 -47.74
C LYS A 16 -25.10 -1.54 -46.30
N ASN A 17 -26.36 -1.13 -46.07
CA ASN A 17 -26.93 -1.08 -44.72
C ASN A 17 -27.05 -2.47 -44.08
N LYS A 18 -27.31 -3.52 -44.87
CA LYS A 18 -27.29 -4.91 -44.37
C LYS A 18 -25.87 -5.36 -43.99
N ILE A 19 -24.88 -5.08 -44.84
CA ILE A 19 -23.47 -5.42 -44.56
C ILE A 19 -22.99 -4.70 -43.30
N LEU A 20 -23.31 -3.41 -43.15
CA LEU A 20 -22.94 -2.64 -41.95
C LEU A 20 -23.51 -3.26 -40.67
N LYS A 21 -24.79 -3.67 -40.67
CA LYS A 21 -25.43 -4.36 -39.53
C LYS A 21 -24.78 -5.70 -39.22
N ILE A 22 -24.38 -6.45 -40.23
CA ILE A 22 -23.66 -7.72 -40.04
C ILE A 22 -22.29 -7.44 -39.42
N CYS A 23 -21.52 -6.50 -39.96
CA CYS A 23 -20.23 -6.10 -39.38
C CYS A 23 -20.35 -5.64 -37.92
N ASP A 24 -21.38 -4.87 -37.59
CA ASP A 24 -21.64 -4.43 -36.20
C ASP A 24 -22.01 -5.62 -35.29
N ALA A 25 -22.86 -6.54 -35.76
CA ALA A 25 -23.27 -7.72 -35.00
C ALA A 25 -22.10 -8.68 -34.68
N PHE A 26 -21.11 -8.75 -35.58
CA PHE A 26 -19.89 -9.55 -35.38
C PHE A 26 -18.74 -8.76 -34.76
N GLY A 27 -18.94 -7.48 -34.39
CA GLY A 27 -17.90 -6.64 -33.77
C GLY A 27 -16.72 -6.32 -34.68
N ALA A 28 -16.92 -6.29 -36.00
CA ALA A 28 -15.88 -5.97 -36.96
C ALA A 28 -15.59 -4.47 -36.98
N ASN A 29 -14.31 -4.10 -36.79
CA ASN A 29 -13.87 -2.71 -36.91
C ASN A 29 -13.87 -2.28 -38.38
N ARG A 30 -14.53 -1.16 -38.67
CA ARG A 30 -14.66 -0.61 -40.02
C ARG A 30 -13.83 0.66 -40.14
N TYR A 31 -13.12 0.81 -41.24
CA TYR A 31 -12.32 1.99 -41.53
C TYR A 31 -12.77 2.62 -42.85
N PRO A 32 -12.88 3.96 -42.93
CA PRO A 32 -13.14 4.63 -44.18
C PRO A 32 -11.97 4.39 -45.15
N PHE A 33 -12.29 4.02 -46.39
CA PHE A 33 -11.31 3.79 -47.45
C PHE A 33 -11.58 4.78 -48.58
N ALA A 34 -10.59 5.61 -48.90
CA ALA A 34 -10.68 6.51 -50.04
C ALA A 34 -10.32 5.75 -51.32
N GLU A 35 -11.08 5.91 -52.40
CA GLU A 35 -10.78 5.28 -53.70
C GLU A 35 -9.61 5.97 -54.43
N ASP A 36 -9.35 7.24 -54.09
CA ASP A 36 -8.28 8.04 -54.68
C ASP A 36 -6.92 7.76 -54.02
N CYS A 37 -5.92 7.41 -54.83
CA CYS A 37 -4.56 7.09 -54.38
C CYS A 37 -3.89 8.27 -53.65
N GLY A 38 -4.16 9.52 -54.05
CA GLY A 38 -3.61 10.70 -53.39
C GLY A 38 -4.15 10.87 -51.97
N LYS A 39 -5.47 10.73 -51.79
CA LYS A 39 -6.12 10.75 -50.48
C LYS A 39 -5.69 9.57 -49.59
N GLN A 40 -5.44 8.39 -50.16
CA GLN A 40 -4.90 7.25 -49.41
C GLN A 40 -3.51 7.56 -48.83
N ALA A 41 -2.60 8.11 -49.64
CA ALA A 41 -1.25 8.46 -49.18
C ALA A 41 -1.27 9.52 -48.05
N LEU A 42 -2.16 10.51 -48.16
CA LEU A 42 -2.37 11.51 -47.11
C LEU A 42 -2.90 10.89 -45.81
N MET A 43 -3.90 10.01 -45.88
CA MET A 43 -4.43 9.31 -44.70
C MET A 43 -3.37 8.44 -44.02
N ILE A 44 -2.54 7.72 -44.80
CA ILE A 44 -1.45 6.90 -44.25
C ILE A 44 -0.45 7.78 -43.51
N SER A 45 -0.05 8.91 -44.09
CA SER A 45 0.89 9.85 -43.46
C SER A 45 0.32 10.42 -42.16
N GLU A 46 -0.93 10.88 -42.18
CA GLU A 46 -1.61 11.44 -41.01
C GLU A 46 -1.75 10.42 -39.87
N VAL A 47 -2.22 9.20 -40.19
CA VAL A 47 -2.38 8.13 -39.21
C VAL A 47 -1.02 7.70 -38.65
N SER A 48 0.01 7.62 -39.48
CA SER A 48 1.36 7.26 -39.03
C SER A 48 1.96 8.33 -38.10
N GLY A 49 1.71 9.62 -38.39
CA GLY A 49 2.06 10.73 -37.52
C GLY A 49 1.37 10.63 -36.15
N LYS A 50 0.04 10.45 -36.14
CA LYS A 50 -0.74 10.26 -34.91
C LYS A 50 -0.28 9.06 -34.09
N ILE A 51 0.01 7.93 -34.74
CA ILE A 51 0.54 6.74 -34.06
C ILE A 51 1.89 7.04 -33.39
N SER A 52 2.76 7.80 -34.06
CA SER A 52 4.08 8.13 -33.54
C SER A 52 3.98 9.07 -32.33
N GLU A 53 3.09 10.07 -32.40
CA GLU A 53 2.79 10.96 -31.28
C GLU A 53 2.21 10.20 -30.09
N LEU A 54 1.20 9.35 -30.32
CA LEU A 54 0.59 8.52 -29.27
C LEU A 54 1.61 7.58 -28.61
N LYS A 55 2.51 6.96 -29.39
CA LYS A 55 3.58 6.13 -28.84
C LYS A 55 4.50 6.95 -27.93
N SER A 56 4.93 8.12 -28.37
CA SER A 56 5.75 9.03 -27.56
C SER A 56 5.07 9.42 -26.25
N THR A 57 3.76 9.73 -26.29
CA THR A 57 2.98 10.04 -25.08
C THR A 57 2.89 8.83 -24.14
N ILE A 58 2.66 7.63 -24.68
CA ILE A 58 2.62 6.39 -23.89
C ILE A 58 3.97 6.12 -23.23
N ASP A 59 5.07 6.24 -23.98
CA ASP A 59 6.42 6.00 -23.47
C ASP A 59 6.77 6.99 -22.35
N ALA A 60 6.47 8.28 -22.55
CA ALA A 60 6.64 9.29 -21.51
C ALA A 60 5.79 8.99 -20.25
N GLY A 61 4.54 8.54 -20.44
CA GLY A 61 3.65 8.15 -19.35
C GLY A 61 4.15 6.92 -18.57
N LEU A 62 4.67 5.92 -19.27
CA LEU A 62 5.26 4.73 -18.67
C LEU A 62 6.51 5.08 -17.86
N LEU A 63 7.41 5.88 -18.42
CA LEU A 63 8.61 6.36 -17.70
C LEU A 63 8.24 7.14 -16.44
N HIS A 64 7.25 8.03 -16.53
CA HIS A 64 6.78 8.80 -15.38
C HIS A 64 6.19 7.90 -14.29
N ARG A 65 5.34 6.94 -14.68
CA ARG A 65 4.76 5.96 -13.75
C ARG A 65 5.84 5.13 -13.07
N ASP A 66 6.79 4.62 -13.83
CA ASP A 66 7.87 3.79 -13.31
C ASP A 66 8.76 4.58 -12.35
N HIS A 67 9.03 5.84 -12.63
CA HIS A 67 9.75 6.73 -11.71
C HIS A 67 8.98 6.96 -10.41
N LEU A 68 7.68 7.26 -10.47
CA LEU A 68 6.84 7.42 -9.29
C LEU A 68 6.78 6.14 -8.45
N LEU A 69 6.59 4.99 -9.09
CA LEU A 69 6.51 3.71 -8.41
C LEU A 69 7.83 3.33 -7.72
N ARG A 70 8.98 3.66 -8.31
CA ARG A 70 10.29 3.47 -7.67
C ARG A 70 10.42 4.35 -6.43
N THR A 71 10.12 5.64 -6.55
CA THR A 71 10.17 6.58 -5.42
C THR A 71 9.24 6.16 -4.28
N ILE A 72 8.02 5.74 -4.59
CA ILE A 72 7.08 5.22 -3.60
C ILE A 72 7.61 3.91 -3.01
N GLY A 73 8.10 2.99 -3.84
CA GLY A 73 8.66 1.71 -3.39
C GLY A 73 9.78 1.88 -2.37
N ASP A 74 10.69 2.82 -2.61
CA ASP A 74 11.82 3.10 -1.72
C ASP A 74 11.38 3.65 -0.35
N GLN A 75 10.30 4.44 -0.32
CA GLN A 75 9.81 5.10 0.90
C GLN A 75 8.71 4.31 1.63
N PHE A 76 8.04 3.38 0.92
CA PHE A 76 6.86 2.69 1.41
C PHE A 76 7.11 1.92 2.71
N GLU A 77 8.21 1.17 2.80
CA GLU A 77 8.54 0.41 4.01
C GLU A 77 8.75 1.31 5.23
N GLN A 78 9.41 2.46 5.04
CA GLN A 78 9.63 3.42 6.12
C GLN A 78 8.31 4.04 6.59
N TRP A 79 7.43 4.43 5.65
CA TRP A 79 6.10 4.95 5.97
C TRP A 79 5.23 3.91 6.67
N ASN A 80 5.24 2.68 6.18
CA ASN A 80 4.49 1.57 6.77
C ASN A 80 4.96 1.31 8.21
N LEU A 81 6.28 1.27 8.44
CA LEU A 81 6.83 1.12 9.78
C LEU A 81 6.43 2.27 10.71
N LYS A 82 6.48 3.52 10.22
CA LYS A 82 6.09 4.70 11.00
C LYS A 82 4.61 4.64 11.39
N VAL A 83 3.72 4.34 10.45
CA VAL A 83 2.28 4.23 10.70
C VAL A 83 1.97 3.07 11.66
N LYS A 84 2.61 1.91 11.50
CA LYS A 84 2.43 0.78 12.42
C LYS A 84 2.88 1.11 13.83
N LYS A 85 4.03 1.78 14.00
CA LYS A 85 4.52 2.25 15.30
C LYS A 85 3.54 3.24 15.93
N GLU A 86 3.13 4.26 15.19
CA GLU A 86 2.21 5.30 15.66
C GLU A 86 0.86 4.71 16.09
N LYS A 87 0.32 3.79 15.28
CA LYS A 87 -0.92 3.07 15.60
C LYS A 87 -0.78 2.24 16.89
N SER A 88 0.36 1.56 17.06
CA SER A 88 0.61 0.75 18.26
C SER A 88 0.70 1.63 19.52
N ILE A 89 1.36 2.80 19.41
CA ILE A 89 1.43 3.78 20.50
C ILE A 89 0.01 4.24 20.89
N HIS A 90 -0.78 4.70 19.92
CA HIS A 90 -2.16 5.15 20.18
C HIS A 90 -3.05 4.04 20.72
N HIS A 91 -2.87 2.81 20.23
CA HIS A 91 -3.59 1.65 20.75
C HIS A 91 -3.26 1.40 22.22
N THR A 92 -1.98 1.45 22.61
CA THR A 92 -1.57 1.35 24.02
C THR A 92 -2.11 2.51 24.85
N LEU A 93 -2.04 3.75 24.35
CA LEU A 93 -2.57 4.94 25.05
C LEU A 93 -4.08 4.80 25.33
N ASN A 94 -4.84 4.19 24.42
CA ASN A 94 -6.28 3.93 24.61
C ASN A 94 -6.58 2.90 25.72
N ILE A 95 -5.62 2.05 26.10
CA ILE A 95 -5.77 1.11 27.21
C ILE A 95 -5.54 1.83 28.55
N LEU A 96 -4.82 2.95 28.54
CA LEU A 96 -4.48 3.71 29.75
C LEU A 96 -5.68 4.48 30.28
N SER A 97 -5.71 4.66 31.60
CA SER A 97 -6.75 5.45 32.27
C SER A 97 -6.35 6.92 32.31
N LEU A 98 -7.28 7.81 31.94
CA LEU A 98 -7.09 9.26 32.02
C LEU A 98 -7.47 9.79 33.41
N ASP A 99 -6.51 10.35 34.14
CA ASP A 99 -6.78 11.15 35.34
C ASP A 99 -7.08 12.60 34.93
N VAL A 100 -8.37 12.93 34.89
CA VAL A 100 -8.90 14.25 34.49
C VAL A 100 -8.42 15.36 35.43
N THR A 101 -8.08 15.05 36.68
CA THR A 101 -7.67 16.03 37.70
C THR A 101 -6.24 16.50 37.47
N LYS A 102 -5.34 15.58 37.11
CA LYS A 102 -3.92 15.86 36.89
C LYS A 102 -3.54 15.98 35.42
N LYS A 103 -4.49 15.77 34.49
CA LYS A 103 -4.25 15.64 33.05
C LYS A 103 -3.10 14.67 32.75
N CYS A 104 -3.09 13.55 33.45
CA CYS A 104 -2.05 12.53 33.39
C CYS A 104 -2.66 11.19 32.97
N LEU A 105 -1.87 10.36 32.29
CA LEU A 105 -2.24 8.98 31.98
C LEU A 105 -1.69 8.07 33.06
N VAL A 106 -2.56 7.19 33.58
CA VAL A 106 -2.23 6.21 34.59
C VAL A 106 -2.38 4.82 33.99
N ALA A 107 -1.37 3.98 34.23
CA ALA A 107 -1.26 2.64 33.70
C ALA A 107 -0.79 1.68 34.80
N GLU A 108 -1.39 0.50 34.85
CA GLU A 108 -0.87 -0.63 35.63
C GLU A 108 -0.42 -1.71 34.65
N ALA A 109 0.79 -2.24 34.86
CA ALA A 109 1.39 -3.21 33.95
C ALA A 109 2.32 -4.17 34.70
N TRP A 110 2.37 -5.40 34.21
CA TRP A 110 3.31 -6.41 34.69
C TRP A 110 4.71 -6.16 34.09
N SER A 111 5.73 -6.23 34.94
CA SER A 111 7.13 -6.09 34.53
C SER A 111 8.03 -7.07 35.28
N PRO A 112 9.01 -7.71 34.62
CA PRO A 112 10.01 -8.50 35.31
C PRO A 112 10.83 -7.64 36.28
N VAL A 113 11.05 -8.13 37.50
CA VAL A 113 11.76 -7.38 38.56
C VAL A 113 13.18 -6.98 38.14
N PHE A 114 13.86 -7.79 37.34
CA PHE A 114 15.21 -7.46 36.85
C PHE A 114 15.23 -6.30 35.84
N ALA A 115 14.11 -6.03 35.16
CA ALA A 115 13.99 -4.99 34.13
C ALA A 115 13.56 -3.63 34.71
N THR A 116 13.19 -3.57 36.00
CA THR A 116 12.71 -2.35 36.66
C THR A 116 13.67 -1.17 36.49
N LYS A 117 14.97 -1.37 36.70
CA LYS A 117 15.97 -0.30 36.55
C LYS A 117 16.03 0.22 35.11
N GLN A 118 16.02 -0.70 34.14
CA GLN A 118 16.05 -0.35 32.72
C GLN A 118 14.83 0.48 32.30
N ILE A 119 13.65 0.15 32.81
CA ILE A 119 12.41 0.90 32.53
C ILE A 119 12.51 2.31 33.13
N GLN A 120 12.97 2.44 34.38
CA GLN A 120 13.15 3.73 35.04
C GLN A 120 14.13 4.63 34.27
N ASP A 121 15.25 4.09 33.82
CA ASP A 121 16.25 4.82 33.02
C ASP A 121 15.68 5.28 31.66
N VAL A 122 14.84 4.46 31.02
CA VAL A 122 14.16 4.83 29.76
C VAL A 122 13.12 5.93 29.99
N LEU A 123 12.32 5.84 31.06
CA LEU A 123 11.32 6.85 31.41
C LEU A 123 11.97 8.20 31.75
N GLN A 124 13.09 8.18 32.46
CA GLN A 124 13.84 9.38 32.78
C GLN A 124 14.38 10.04 31.50
N ARG A 125 14.97 9.27 30.59
CA ARG A 125 15.42 9.79 29.28
C ARG A 125 14.28 10.36 28.46
N ALA A 126 13.14 9.66 28.39
CA ALA A 126 11.96 10.14 27.67
C ALA A 126 11.43 11.47 28.26
N SER A 127 11.50 11.66 29.57
CA SER A 127 11.12 12.92 30.21
C SER A 127 12.04 14.08 29.82
N VAL A 128 13.34 13.82 29.66
CA VAL A 128 14.32 14.80 29.20
C VAL A 128 14.10 15.12 27.71
N ASP A 129 13.95 14.10 26.87
CA ASP A 129 13.74 14.26 25.43
C ASP A 129 12.45 15.01 25.08
N SER A 130 11.42 14.86 25.93
CA SER A 130 10.13 15.56 25.77
C SER A 130 10.09 16.97 26.37
N ASN A 131 11.17 17.44 27.00
CA ASN A 131 11.23 18.71 27.74
C ASN A 131 10.07 18.87 28.77
N SER A 132 9.58 17.77 29.32
CA SER A 132 8.50 17.80 30.31
C SER A 132 9.05 18.27 31.66
N GLN A 133 8.36 19.24 32.27
CA GLN A 133 8.67 19.67 33.65
C GLN A 133 8.27 18.61 34.69
N VAL A 134 7.38 17.67 34.32
CA VAL A 134 6.90 16.59 35.18
C VAL A 134 7.50 15.28 34.68
N GLY A 135 8.31 14.65 35.54
CA GLY A 135 8.88 13.34 35.28
C GLY A 135 7.82 12.24 35.32
N ALA A 136 8.01 11.19 34.51
CA ALA A 136 7.21 9.99 34.61
C ALA A 136 7.43 9.31 35.97
N ILE A 137 6.35 9.05 36.70
CA ILE A 137 6.40 8.38 37.99
C ILE A 137 6.25 6.88 37.76
N PHE A 138 7.21 6.10 38.25
CA PHE A 138 7.16 4.64 38.22
C PHE A 138 7.11 4.12 39.65
N GLN A 139 6.05 3.40 40.00
CA GLN A 139 5.84 2.86 41.35
C GLN A 139 5.55 1.36 41.29
N VAL A 140 6.25 0.59 42.12
CA VAL A 140 5.97 -0.84 42.28
C VAL A 140 4.76 -1.01 43.19
N LEU A 141 3.72 -1.65 42.65
CA LEU A 141 2.49 -1.96 43.37
C LEU A 141 2.53 -3.40 43.89
N HIS A 142 1.94 -3.62 45.06
CA HIS A 142 1.74 -4.96 45.62
C HIS A 142 0.29 -5.36 45.36
N THR A 143 0.09 -6.41 44.56
CA THR A 143 -1.23 -6.95 44.22
C THR A 143 -1.36 -8.40 44.66
N ARG A 144 -2.61 -8.86 44.79
CA ARG A 144 -2.95 -10.27 45.06
C ARG A 144 -3.20 -11.06 43.77
N GLU A 145 -3.20 -10.39 42.62
CA GLU A 145 -3.37 -11.02 41.31
C GLU A 145 -2.13 -11.86 40.94
N SER A 146 -2.36 -12.96 40.22
CA SER A 146 -1.28 -13.82 39.73
C SER A 146 -0.54 -13.13 38.58
N PRO A 147 0.79 -12.89 38.69
CA PRO A 147 1.56 -12.33 37.60
C PRO A 147 1.61 -13.28 36.40
N PRO A 148 1.77 -12.76 35.18
CA PRO A 148 2.03 -13.58 34.00
C PRO A 148 3.40 -14.27 34.10
N THR A 149 3.50 -15.47 33.55
CA THR A 149 4.75 -16.22 33.46
C THR A 149 5.65 -15.63 32.37
N TYR A 150 6.93 -15.44 32.67
CA TYR A 150 7.92 -14.95 31.70
C TYR A 150 9.15 -15.87 31.68
N PHE A 151 9.41 -16.51 30.54
CA PHE A 151 10.59 -17.31 30.30
C PHE A 151 11.58 -16.56 29.40
N ARG A 152 12.83 -16.44 29.85
CA ARG A 152 13.90 -15.84 29.04
C ARG A 152 14.42 -16.86 28.05
N THR A 153 13.99 -16.77 26.80
CA THR A 153 14.45 -17.64 25.71
C THR A 153 15.56 -16.98 24.89
N ASN A 154 16.36 -17.81 24.23
CA ASN A 154 17.33 -17.40 23.21
C ASN A 154 16.98 -18.11 21.89
N LYS A 155 17.75 -17.84 20.82
CA LYS A 155 17.51 -18.43 19.48
C LYS A 155 17.41 -19.97 19.49
N PHE A 156 18.10 -20.64 20.42
CA PHE A 156 18.06 -22.10 20.55
C PHE A 156 16.89 -22.55 21.42
N THR A 157 16.65 -21.91 22.56
CA THR A 157 15.65 -22.35 23.54
C THR A 157 14.22 -21.91 23.20
N SER A 158 14.01 -20.96 22.28
CA SER A 158 12.67 -20.50 21.90
C SER A 158 11.80 -21.60 21.30
N ALA A 159 12.36 -22.42 20.40
CA ALA A 159 11.61 -23.51 19.77
C ALA A 159 11.17 -24.58 20.78
N PHE A 160 12.00 -24.87 21.78
CA PHE A 160 11.64 -25.81 22.85
C PHE A 160 10.59 -25.23 23.77
N GLN A 161 10.67 -23.94 24.10
CA GLN A 161 9.66 -23.26 24.90
C GLN A 161 8.31 -23.23 24.17
N GLU A 162 8.29 -22.96 22.86
CA GLU A 162 7.06 -23.01 22.06
C GLU A 162 6.38 -24.39 22.07
N ILE A 163 7.18 -25.48 22.05
CA ILE A 163 6.64 -26.84 22.17
C ILE A 163 5.97 -27.04 23.54
N VAL A 164 6.57 -26.52 24.62
CA VAL A 164 6.00 -26.61 25.97
C VAL A 164 4.75 -25.75 26.08
N ASP A 165 4.80 -24.50 25.61
CA ASP A 165 3.68 -23.54 25.65
C ASP A 165 2.47 -24.02 24.85
N ALA A 166 2.68 -24.86 23.82
CA ALA A 166 1.59 -25.46 23.03
C ALA A 166 0.72 -26.44 23.85
N TYR A 167 1.23 -27.00 24.94
CA TYR A 167 0.46 -27.87 25.83
C TYR A 167 -0.35 -27.10 26.88
N GLY A 168 0.06 -25.87 27.20
CA GLY A 168 -0.53 -25.06 28.28
C GLY A 168 0.27 -25.10 29.57
#